data_AF-Q19Q09-F1
#
_entry.id   AF-Q19Q09-F1
#
_cell.length_a   1.000
_cell.length_b   1.000
_cell.length_c   1.000
_cell.angle_alpha   90.00
_cell.angle_beta   90.00
_cell.angle_gamma   90.00
#
_symmetry.space_group_name_H-M   'P 1'
#
loop_
_entity.id
_entity.type
_entity.pdbx_description
1 polymer ?
#
loop_
_entity_poly.entity_id
_entity_poly.type
_entity_poly.pdbx_seq_one_letter_code
_entity_poly.pdbx_strand_id
1 'polypeptide(L)'
;MLEIFIGGWGNKKSVIRRNRSKPDVVEVETPNILSAGEFKGFWVRWDNGNITVGHEGEAASFLSYQNPNPFPINFIGLCTGWGASGSWVLDTPQGSASRWLPQGAQGGASRWLPQGAQGGNAVWVGASGSNIPSGAFVGGHDNGEGLVVGRAHHEGALIPGKVVPSHGVCYVAWGRR
;
A
#
# COMPACT_ATOMS: atom_id res chain seq x y z
N MET A 1 2.98 -7.05 -8.27
CA MET A 1 2.21 -5.93 -7.68
C MET A 1 0.76 -6.04 -8.12
N LEU A 2 -0.17 -5.79 -7.20
CA LEU A 2 -1.57 -5.58 -7.51
C LEU A 2 -1.89 -4.11 -7.26
N GLU A 3 -2.67 -3.53 -8.16
CA GLU A 3 -3.13 -2.15 -8.09
C GLU A 3 -4.66 -2.17 -8.10
N ILE A 4 -5.28 -1.47 -7.16
CA ILE A 4 -6.73 -1.30 -7.09
C ILE A 4 -7.01 0.18 -7.38
N PHE A 5 -7.81 0.45 -8.40
CA PHE A 5 -8.29 1.79 -8.70
C PHE A 5 -9.75 1.85 -8.31
N ILE A 6 -10.11 2.81 -7.46
CA ILE A 6 -11.49 3.13 -7.11
C ILE A 6 -11.81 4.49 -7.74
N GLY A 7 -12.88 4.59 -8.51
CA GLY A 7 -13.28 5.85 -9.16
C GLY A 7 -12.29 6.37 -10.22
N GLY A 8 -11.64 5.48 -10.98
CA GLY A 8 -10.80 5.83 -12.11
C GLY A 8 -11.60 6.39 -13.31
N TRP A 9 -10.86 6.89 -14.33
CA TRP A 9 -11.41 7.43 -15.58
C TRP A 9 -12.49 8.51 -15.40
N GLY A 10 -12.20 9.48 -14.52
CA GLY A 10 -13.15 10.53 -14.19
C GLY A 10 -14.30 10.00 -13.33
N ASN A 11 -13.99 9.15 -12.35
CA ASN A 11 -14.96 8.59 -11.41
C ASN A 11 -16.05 7.75 -12.08
N LYS A 12 -15.68 6.98 -13.11
CA LYS A 12 -16.61 6.14 -13.89
C LYS A 12 -16.48 4.67 -13.59
N LYS A 13 -15.27 4.19 -13.31
CA LYS A 13 -15.00 2.76 -13.14
C LYS A 13 -13.93 2.47 -12.11
N SER A 14 -13.96 1.25 -11.59
CA SER A 14 -13.00 0.73 -10.64
C SER A 14 -12.41 -0.55 -11.21
N VAL A 15 -11.10 -0.74 -11.02
CA VAL A 15 -10.38 -1.86 -11.65
C VAL A 15 -9.39 -2.48 -10.70
N ILE A 16 -9.10 -3.77 -10.91
CA ILE A 16 -7.94 -4.44 -10.35
C ILE A 16 -6.97 -4.69 -11.49
N ARG A 17 -5.73 -4.23 -11.34
CA ARG A 17 -4.64 -4.43 -12.31
C ARG A 17 -3.52 -5.23 -11.68
N ARG A 18 -2.93 -6.11 -12.49
CA ARG A 18 -1.72 -6.85 -12.12
C ARG A 18 -0.52 -6.27 -12.86
N ASN A 19 0.56 -6.04 -12.14
CA ASN A 19 1.89 -5.70 -12.66
C ASN A 19 1.90 -4.57 -13.71
N ARG A 20 1.07 -3.54 -13.56
CA ARG A 20 0.96 -2.43 -14.55
C ARG A 20 0.66 -2.88 -15.99
N SER A 21 0.13 -4.10 -16.16
CA SER A 21 -0.17 -4.69 -17.47
C SER A 21 -1.64 -4.56 -17.84
N LYS A 22 -1.92 -4.52 -19.14
CA LYS A 22 -3.27 -4.63 -19.72
C LYS A 22 -3.46 -6.02 -20.36
N PRO A 23 -4.69 -6.55 -20.42
CA PRO A 23 -5.93 -5.97 -19.87
C PRO A 23 -5.93 -5.96 -18.33
N ASP A 24 -6.78 -5.10 -17.74
CA ASP A 24 -7.04 -5.15 -16.30
C ASP A 24 -7.71 -6.50 -15.96
N VAL A 25 -7.42 -7.07 -14.79
CA VAL A 25 -7.93 -8.40 -14.42
C VAL A 25 -9.39 -8.36 -13.97
N VAL A 26 -9.86 -7.20 -13.51
CA VAL A 26 -11.26 -6.92 -13.21
C VAL A 26 -11.53 -5.47 -13.57
N GLU A 27 -12.68 -5.20 -14.18
CA GLU A 27 -13.18 -3.86 -14.47
C GLU A 27 -14.69 -3.82 -14.19
N VAL A 28 -15.12 -2.83 -13.39
CA VAL A 28 -16.52 -2.63 -13.02
C VAL A 28 -16.87 -1.15 -13.12
N GLU A 29 -17.98 -0.84 -13.80
CA GLU A 29 -18.56 0.50 -13.83
C GLU A 29 -19.04 0.90 -12.43
N THR A 30 -18.53 2.02 -11.94
CA THR A 30 -18.77 2.57 -10.59
C THR A 30 -18.87 4.10 -10.69
N PRO A 31 -19.87 4.61 -11.44
CA PRO A 31 -20.01 6.04 -11.66
C PRO A 31 -20.27 6.77 -10.34
N ASN A 32 -19.55 7.87 -10.12
CA ASN A 32 -19.69 8.75 -8.96
C ASN A 32 -19.41 8.06 -7.61
N ILE A 33 -18.58 7.02 -7.60
CA ILE A 33 -18.27 6.27 -6.37
C ILE A 33 -17.45 7.09 -5.36
N LEU A 34 -16.61 8.01 -5.85
CA LEU A 34 -15.88 8.98 -5.02
C LEU A 34 -16.61 10.34 -4.97
N SER A 35 -16.34 11.12 -3.93
CA SER A 35 -16.83 12.49 -3.77
C SER A 35 -15.69 13.46 -3.42
N ALA A 36 -15.79 14.70 -3.89
CA ALA A 36 -14.89 15.78 -3.49
C ALA A 36 -15.34 16.49 -2.21
N GLY A 37 -16.63 16.37 -1.84
CA GLY A 37 -17.24 17.10 -0.72
C GLY A 37 -17.35 16.30 0.58
N GLU A 38 -17.13 14.98 0.54
CA GLU A 38 -17.26 14.11 1.70
C GLU A 38 -16.35 12.88 1.58
N PHE A 39 -15.96 12.32 2.72
CA PHE A 39 -15.27 11.04 2.76
C PHE A 39 -16.22 9.91 2.35
N LYS A 40 -15.73 9.04 1.47
CA LYS A 40 -16.41 7.79 1.10
C LYS A 40 -15.63 6.63 1.67
N GLY A 41 -16.30 5.81 2.48
CA GLY A 41 -15.70 4.66 3.14
C GLY A 41 -15.68 3.42 2.25
N PHE A 42 -14.56 2.71 2.26
CA PHE A 42 -14.37 1.45 1.54
C PHE A 42 -13.58 0.48 2.39
N TRP A 43 -13.84 -0.81 2.20
CA TRP A 43 -12.96 -1.87 2.70
C TRP A 43 -12.29 -2.59 1.53
N VAL A 44 -11.05 -3.02 1.77
CA VAL A 44 -10.32 -3.96 0.91
C VAL A 44 -10.00 -5.18 1.76
N ARG A 45 -10.32 -6.37 1.25
CA ARG A 45 -10.06 -7.65 1.92
C ARG A 45 -9.23 -8.54 1.02
N TRP A 46 -8.33 -9.29 1.62
CA TRP A 46 -7.56 -10.33 0.95
C TRP A 46 -7.54 -11.57 1.83
N ASP A 47 -8.06 -12.67 1.29
CA ASP A 47 -8.05 -13.97 1.97
C ASP A 47 -8.01 -15.09 0.95
N ASN A 48 -7.24 -16.15 1.22
CA ASN A 48 -7.12 -17.33 0.34
C ASN A 48 -6.89 -17.00 -1.15
N GLY A 49 -6.08 -15.96 -1.41
CA GLY A 49 -5.79 -15.48 -2.76
C GLY A 49 -6.90 -14.68 -3.43
N ASN A 50 -8.05 -14.50 -2.80
CA ASN A 50 -9.13 -13.66 -3.29
C ASN A 50 -8.98 -12.22 -2.78
N ILE A 51 -9.00 -11.24 -3.68
CA ILE A 51 -8.99 -9.82 -3.38
C ILE A 51 -10.40 -9.28 -3.61
N THR A 52 -10.99 -8.64 -2.61
CA THR A 52 -12.32 -8.05 -2.70
C THR A 52 -12.33 -6.62 -2.20
N VAL A 53 -13.20 -5.79 -2.80
CA VAL A 53 -13.40 -4.39 -2.44
C VAL A 53 -14.89 -4.13 -2.31
N GLY A 54 -15.30 -3.43 -1.24
CA GLY A 54 -16.69 -3.07 -0.98
C GLY A 54 -16.82 -1.74 -0.26
N HIS A 55 -18.07 -1.31 -0.07
CA HIS A 55 -18.39 -0.09 0.67
C HIS A 55 -18.34 -0.31 2.18
N GLU A 56 -17.91 0.71 2.90
CA GLU A 56 -18.01 0.70 4.37
C GLU A 56 -19.45 0.42 4.81
N GLY A 57 -19.62 -0.44 5.83
CA GLY A 57 -20.92 -0.87 6.33
C GLY A 57 -21.60 -1.96 5.48
N GLU A 58 -21.16 -2.19 4.24
CA GLU A 58 -21.74 -3.21 3.36
C GLU A 58 -20.94 -4.52 3.41
N ALA A 59 -21.64 -5.65 3.41
CA ALA A 59 -21.01 -6.97 3.32
C ALA A 59 -20.60 -7.33 1.88
N ALA A 60 -21.31 -6.80 0.88
CA ALA A 60 -21.12 -7.13 -0.52
C ALA A 60 -19.89 -6.41 -1.10
N SER A 61 -19.13 -7.13 -1.93
CA SER A 61 -18.05 -6.54 -2.74
C SER A 61 -18.58 -6.06 -4.08
N PHE A 62 -18.12 -4.90 -4.54
CA PHE A 62 -18.32 -4.44 -5.92
C PHE A 62 -17.14 -4.81 -6.85
N LEU A 63 -15.98 -5.18 -6.30
CA LEU A 63 -14.86 -5.79 -7.05
C LEU A 63 -14.42 -7.10 -6.37
N SER A 64 -14.17 -8.14 -7.17
CA SER A 64 -13.64 -9.42 -6.70
C SER A 64 -12.69 -10.03 -7.72
N TYR A 65 -11.51 -10.46 -7.26
CA TYR A 65 -10.49 -11.10 -8.09
C TYR A 65 -9.85 -12.29 -7.37
N GLN A 66 -10.08 -13.49 -7.91
CA GLN A 66 -9.31 -14.67 -7.51
C GLN A 66 -7.94 -14.62 -8.17
N ASN A 67 -6.89 -14.38 -7.39
CA ASN A 67 -5.53 -14.39 -7.89
C ASN A 67 -5.09 -15.85 -8.16
N PRO A 68 -4.81 -16.25 -9.41
CA PRO A 68 -4.38 -17.62 -9.73
C PRO A 68 -2.98 -17.94 -9.19
N ASN A 69 -2.18 -16.92 -8.87
CA ASN A 69 -0.85 -17.05 -8.29
C ASN A 69 -0.77 -16.16 -7.03
N PRO A 70 -1.34 -16.60 -5.90
CA PRO A 70 -1.35 -15.84 -4.64
C PRO A 70 0.05 -15.52 -4.15
N PHE A 71 0.18 -14.40 -3.45
CA PHE A 71 1.41 -14.00 -2.79
C PHE A 71 1.05 -13.29 -1.47
N PRO A 72 1.94 -13.33 -0.45
CA PRO A 72 1.69 -12.63 0.79
C PRO A 72 1.62 -11.12 0.56
N ILE A 73 0.57 -10.47 1.08
CA ILE A 73 0.42 -9.02 1.05
C ILE A 73 0.96 -8.47 2.36
N ASN A 74 2.18 -7.92 2.31
CA ASN A 74 2.88 -7.40 3.49
C ASN A 74 2.75 -5.88 3.63
N PHE A 75 2.50 -5.18 2.52
CA PHE A 75 2.46 -3.72 2.46
C PHE A 75 1.32 -3.24 1.58
N ILE A 76 0.78 -2.08 1.92
CA ILE A 76 -0.13 -1.32 1.09
C ILE A 76 0.47 0.06 0.85
N GLY A 77 0.22 0.61 -0.34
CA GLY A 77 0.54 1.98 -0.70
C GLY A 77 -0.70 2.65 -1.26
N LEU A 78 -0.84 3.95 -1.02
CA LEU A 78 -1.98 4.75 -1.47
C LEU A 78 -1.45 5.94 -2.26
N CYS A 79 -2.13 6.25 -3.35
CA CYS A 79 -1.86 7.44 -4.14
C CYS A 79 -3.15 7.88 -4.84
N THR A 80 -3.17 9.11 -5.31
CA THR A 80 -4.22 9.57 -6.22
C THR A 80 -3.87 9.17 -7.65
N GLY A 81 -4.90 9.04 -8.50
CA GLY A 81 -4.71 8.93 -9.94
C GLY A 81 -4.19 10.23 -10.56
N TRP A 82 -3.69 10.15 -11.79
CA TRP A 82 -3.22 11.33 -12.54
C TRP A 82 -4.30 12.42 -12.59
N GLY A 83 -3.91 13.67 -12.26
CA GLY A 83 -4.80 14.82 -12.26
C GLY A 83 -5.75 14.91 -11.06
N ALA A 84 -5.76 13.93 -10.15
CA ALA A 84 -6.62 13.93 -8.97
C ALA A 84 -5.86 14.35 -7.70
N SER A 85 -6.58 15.02 -6.80
CA SER A 85 -6.19 15.25 -5.40
C SER A 85 -7.16 14.51 -4.48
N GLY A 86 -6.70 14.08 -3.30
CA GLY A 86 -7.53 13.34 -2.37
C GLY A 86 -6.95 13.38 -0.96
N SER A 87 -7.83 13.21 0.02
CA SER A 87 -7.47 12.99 1.43
C SER A 87 -7.89 11.58 1.82
N TRP A 88 -7.12 10.94 2.69
CA TRP A 88 -7.36 9.57 3.10
C TRP A 88 -7.37 9.50 4.63
N VAL A 89 -8.35 8.78 5.18
CA VAL A 89 -8.34 8.33 6.57
C VAL A 89 -8.14 6.82 6.53
N LEU A 90 -7.16 6.33 7.28
CA LEU A 90 -6.92 4.90 7.42
C LEU A 90 -7.35 4.47 8.80
N ASP A 91 -8.45 3.74 8.85
CA ASP A 91 -8.88 3.09 10.06
C ASP A 91 -7.96 1.90 10.32
N THR A 92 -6.95 2.12 11.17
CA THR A 92 -6.37 1.01 11.91
C THR A 92 -7.46 0.55 12.86
N PRO A 93 -8.00 -0.67 12.76
CA PRO A 93 -9.18 -0.98 13.55
C PRO A 93 -8.79 -0.92 15.03
N GLN A 94 -9.56 -0.16 15.82
CA GLN A 94 -9.35 -0.04 17.26
C GLN A 94 -9.32 -1.45 17.88
N GLY A 95 -8.19 -1.85 18.44
CA GLY A 95 -7.98 -3.19 19.01
C GLY A 95 -7.53 -4.29 18.02
N SER A 96 -7.25 -3.98 16.75
CA SER A 96 -6.83 -4.98 15.76
C SER A 96 -5.33 -5.24 15.67
N ALA A 97 -4.49 -4.53 16.44
CA ALA A 97 -3.10 -4.95 16.61
C ALA A 97 -3.01 -6.41 17.08
N SER A 98 -4.01 -6.93 17.80
CA SER A 98 -4.09 -8.33 18.23
C SER A 98 -4.92 -9.26 17.33
N ARG A 99 -5.74 -8.74 16.39
CA ARG A 99 -6.57 -9.57 15.49
C ARG A 99 -5.85 -9.94 14.19
N TRP A 100 -4.89 -9.12 13.76
CA TRP A 100 -3.97 -9.43 12.66
C TRP A 100 -2.77 -10.29 13.09
N LEU A 101 -2.71 -10.63 14.38
CA LEU A 101 -1.80 -11.63 14.91
C LEU A 101 -2.52 -12.98 14.94
N PRO A 102 -2.02 -14.05 14.28
CA PRO A 102 -2.55 -15.39 14.46
C PRO A 102 -2.47 -15.77 15.94
N GLN A 103 -3.46 -16.53 16.39
CA GLN A 103 -3.52 -17.05 17.76
C GLN A 103 -2.19 -17.74 18.10
N GLY A 104 -1.42 -17.12 19.00
CA GLY A 104 -0.06 -17.54 19.36
C GLY A 104 1.00 -16.43 19.32
N ALA A 105 0.74 -15.27 18.70
CA ALA A 105 1.72 -14.17 18.66
C ALA A 105 1.70 -13.25 19.91
N GLN A 106 1.20 -13.74 21.05
CA GLN A 106 1.41 -13.07 22.35
C GLN A 106 2.85 -13.23 22.88
N GLY A 107 3.73 -13.91 22.12
CA GLY A 107 5.16 -13.95 22.37
C GLY A 107 5.95 -13.37 21.20
N GLY A 108 6.33 -12.10 21.30
CA GLY A 108 7.42 -11.49 20.53
C GLY A 108 7.12 -11.17 19.06
N ALA A 109 7.38 -9.92 18.68
CA ALA A 109 7.39 -9.42 17.30
C ALA A 109 8.37 -10.15 16.34
N SER A 110 9.02 -11.22 16.78
CA SER A 110 10.06 -11.96 16.05
C SER A 110 9.52 -12.94 15.00
N ARG A 111 8.22 -13.25 14.99
CA ARG A 111 7.62 -14.18 14.02
C ARG A 111 7.16 -13.52 12.70
N TRP A 112 7.08 -12.18 12.64
CA TRP A 112 6.58 -11.41 11.47
C TRP A 112 7.66 -10.84 10.57
N LEU A 113 8.88 -11.31 10.76
CA LEU A 113 10.04 -10.80 10.07
C LEU A 113 10.44 -11.78 8.98
N PRO A 114 10.86 -11.30 7.80
CA PRO A 114 11.48 -12.14 6.77
C PRO A 114 12.56 -13.03 7.39
N GLN A 115 12.78 -14.23 6.85
CA GLN A 115 13.79 -15.14 7.34
C GLN A 115 15.16 -14.44 7.39
N GLY A 116 15.68 -14.16 8.59
CA GLY A 116 16.91 -13.39 8.84
C GLY A 116 16.72 -11.99 9.43
N ALA A 117 15.49 -11.44 9.42
CA ALA A 117 15.18 -10.24 10.16
C ALA A 117 14.92 -10.62 11.63
N GLN A 118 15.92 -10.36 12.47
CA GLN A 118 15.81 -10.49 13.91
C GLN A 118 14.82 -9.43 14.41
N GLY A 119 13.94 -9.79 15.35
CA GLY A 119 13.01 -8.89 16.03
C GLY A 119 13.68 -7.84 16.90
N GLY A 120 14.47 -7.00 16.26
CA GLY A 120 14.97 -5.76 16.80
C GLY A 120 13.98 -4.64 16.52
N ASN A 121 14.01 -3.63 17.39
CA ASN A 121 13.37 -2.35 17.11
C ASN A 121 13.87 -1.83 15.76
N ALA A 122 12.99 -1.68 14.78
CA ALA A 122 13.32 -0.95 13.56
C ALA A 122 13.66 0.50 13.94
N VAL A 123 14.86 0.95 13.58
CA VAL A 123 15.34 2.31 13.87
C VAL A 123 15.50 3.06 12.56
N TRP A 124 15.02 4.30 12.53
CA TRP A 124 15.32 5.22 11.45
C TRP A 124 16.77 5.67 11.54
N VAL A 125 17.56 5.33 10.52
CA VAL A 125 18.97 5.71 10.42
C VAL A 125 19.10 6.81 9.38
N GLY A 126 19.84 7.87 9.71
CA GLY A 126 20.15 8.94 8.77
C GLY A 126 20.97 8.40 7.59
N ALA A 127 20.56 8.75 6.37
CA ALA A 127 21.21 8.36 5.13
C ALA A 127 21.20 9.52 4.14
N SER A 128 22.19 9.58 3.26
CA SER A 128 22.31 10.61 2.23
C SER A 128 22.86 10.02 0.94
N GLY A 129 22.31 10.41 -0.20
CA GLY A 129 22.73 9.89 -1.50
C GLY A 129 22.45 8.39 -1.63
N SER A 130 23.41 7.68 -2.21
CA SER A 130 23.38 6.21 -2.39
C SER A 130 23.84 5.42 -1.16
N ASN A 131 24.17 6.08 -0.04
CA ASN A 131 24.64 5.40 1.17
C ASN A 131 23.48 4.82 1.99
N ILE A 132 22.94 3.69 1.52
CA ILE A 132 21.85 2.98 2.19
C ILE A 132 22.42 2.11 3.32
N PRO A 133 21.95 2.27 4.57
CA PRO A 133 22.41 1.45 5.69
C PRO A 133 22.22 -0.05 5.44
N SER A 134 23.20 -0.86 5.86
CA SER A 134 23.07 -2.31 5.84
C SER A 134 21.86 -2.74 6.68
N GLY A 135 21.07 -3.68 6.17
CA GLY A 135 19.83 -4.12 6.81
C GLY A 135 18.64 -3.16 6.64
N ALA A 136 18.76 -2.14 5.78
CA ALA A 136 17.61 -1.29 5.45
C ALA A 136 16.48 -2.12 4.85
N PHE A 137 15.25 -1.76 5.24
CA PHE A 137 14.07 -2.56 4.93
C PHE A 137 13.62 -2.36 3.48
N VAL A 138 13.69 -3.42 2.67
CA VAL A 138 13.19 -3.42 1.28
C VAL A 138 11.67 -3.56 1.31
N GLY A 139 10.96 -2.45 1.07
CA GLY A 139 9.49 -2.38 1.11
C GLY A 139 8.83 -2.61 -0.24
N GLY A 140 9.59 -2.70 -1.34
CA GLY A 140 9.05 -2.92 -2.68
C GLY A 140 10.14 -3.25 -3.70
N HIS A 141 9.74 -3.45 -4.95
CA HIS A 141 10.66 -3.60 -6.08
C HIS A 141 10.13 -2.84 -7.31
N ASP A 142 11.02 -2.23 -8.08
CA ASP A 142 10.72 -1.57 -9.36
C ASP A 142 11.83 -1.89 -10.36
N ASN A 143 11.48 -2.31 -11.58
CA ASN A 143 12.45 -2.69 -12.63
C ASN A 143 13.60 -3.64 -12.19
N GLY A 144 13.32 -4.57 -11.27
CA GLY A 144 14.32 -5.51 -10.75
C GLY A 144 15.20 -4.96 -9.62
N GLU A 145 15.01 -3.70 -9.23
CA GLU A 145 15.69 -3.05 -8.12
C GLU A 145 14.82 -3.05 -6.86
N GLY A 146 15.42 -3.32 -5.70
CA GLY A 146 14.78 -3.22 -4.40
C GLY A 146 14.56 -1.77 -3.97
N LEU A 147 13.32 -1.42 -3.66
CA LEU A 147 12.94 -0.12 -3.09
C LEU A 147 12.99 -0.18 -1.58
N VAL A 148 13.72 0.76 -0.98
CA VAL A 148 13.91 0.82 0.47
C VAL A 148 12.93 1.81 1.09
N VAL A 149 12.40 1.50 2.27
CA VAL A 149 11.51 2.41 3.00
C VAL A 149 12.33 3.57 3.56
N GLY A 150 11.96 4.80 3.20
CA GLY A 150 12.62 6.01 3.66
C GLY A 150 11.63 7.05 4.19
N ARG A 151 12.18 8.12 4.74
CA ARG A 151 11.47 9.37 5.00
C ARG A 151 12.42 10.53 4.78
N ALA A 152 11.95 11.63 4.22
CA ALA A 152 12.76 12.81 3.95
C ALA A 152 12.05 14.08 4.40
N HIS A 153 12.84 15.09 4.78
CA HIS A 153 12.31 16.43 5.04
C HIS A 153 12.01 17.11 3.70
N HIS A 154 10.80 17.63 3.55
CA HIS A 154 10.38 18.41 2.39
C HIS A 154 9.35 19.43 2.84
N GLU A 155 9.56 20.72 2.51
CA GLU A 155 8.67 21.84 2.88
C GLU A 155 8.27 21.86 4.36
N GLY A 156 9.25 21.64 5.25
CA GLY A 156 9.05 21.66 6.71
C GLY A 156 8.43 20.40 7.31
N ALA A 157 7.95 19.45 6.50
CA ALA A 157 7.39 18.19 6.96
C ALA A 157 8.39 17.02 6.80
N LEU A 158 8.32 16.03 7.68
CA LEU A 158 9.01 14.75 7.54
C LEU A 158 8.05 13.73 6.91
N ILE A 159 8.30 13.35 5.66
CA ILE A 159 7.34 12.61 4.84
C ILE A 159 7.88 11.21 4.53
N PRO A 160 7.11 10.13 4.72
CA PRO A 160 7.52 8.80 4.29
C PRO A 160 7.60 8.72 2.76
N GLY A 161 8.53 7.91 2.26
CA GLY A 161 8.80 7.80 0.84
C GLY A 161 9.48 6.48 0.46
N LYS A 162 9.72 6.32 -0.83
CA LYS A 162 10.53 5.22 -1.37
C LYS A 162 11.93 5.73 -1.69
N VAL A 163 12.94 5.01 -1.24
CA VAL A 163 14.32 5.23 -1.65
C VAL A 163 14.61 4.29 -2.81
N VAL A 164 15.09 4.85 -3.91
CA VAL A 164 15.57 4.12 -5.08
C VAL A 164 17.10 4.16 -5.01
N PRO A 165 17.78 3.07 -4.59
CA PRO A 165 19.22 3.09 -4.35
C PRO A 165 20.05 3.62 -5.54
N SER A 166 19.70 3.21 -6.76
CA SER A 166 20.35 3.62 -8.01
C SER A 166 20.20 5.12 -8.31
N HIS A 167 19.12 5.75 -7.84
CA HIS A 167 18.90 7.19 -8.01
C HIS A 167 19.52 8.01 -6.86
N GLY A 168 19.86 7.37 -5.74
CA GLY A 168 20.43 8.04 -4.56
C GLY A 168 19.50 9.06 -3.90
N VAL A 169 18.18 8.94 -4.11
CA VAL A 169 17.18 9.87 -3.57
C VAL A 169 16.00 9.15 -2.92
N CYS A 170 15.38 9.81 -1.94
CA CYS A 170 14.09 9.42 -1.39
C CYS A 170 12.98 10.19 -2.11
N TYR A 171 12.12 9.48 -2.85
CA TYR A 171 10.90 10.03 -3.42
C TYR A 171 9.82 10.09 -2.37
N VAL A 172 9.42 11.29 -1.99
CA VAL A 172 8.29 11.57 -1.09
C VAL A 172 7.14 12.11 -1.92
N ALA A 173 5.91 11.68 -1.61
CA ALA A 173 4.73 12.23 -2.24
C ALA A 173 4.44 13.60 -1.61
N TRP A 174 4.56 14.68 -2.38
CA TRP A 174 4.30 16.03 -1.89
C TRP A 174 3.68 16.93 -2.96
N GLY A 175 2.69 17.74 -2.56
CA GLY A 175 2.19 18.81 -3.43
C GLY A 175 1.66 18.33 -4.79
N ARG A 176 1.17 17.09 -4.88
CA ARG A 176 0.72 16.41 -6.11
C ARG A 176 1.84 15.98 -7.07
N ARG A 177 3.05 15.75 -6.58
CA ARG A 177 4.21 15.27 -7.34
C ARG A 177 4.98 14.18 -6.59
#